data_AF-B8MNA0-F1
#
_entry.id   AF-B8MNA0-F1
#
_cell.length_a   1.000
_cell.length_b   1.000
_cell.length_c   1.000
_cell.angle_alpha   90.00
_cell.angle_beta   90.00
_cell.angle_gamma   90.00
#
_symmetry.space_group_name_H-M   'P 1'
#
loop_
_entity.id
_entity.type
_entity.pdbx_description
1 polymer ?
#
loop_
_entity_poly.entity_id
_entity_poly.type
_entity_poly.pdbx_seq_one_letter_code
_entity_poly.pdbx_strand_id
1 'polypeptide(L)'
;MAPNLATSTLTLIRDMIISNELSVPQMAESAGCNERTIRRLRSNMRQFGSVKAPPNRRGRPRTLAPFMIQALCDHLLEKPYLYLDEMALFIWDEFQVQATIYCISRALDREGWSKKTAKQKARERNADLRDEYSYFISDFCSYHLIYVDESGCDKRIGFRRTGWAPLGVAPSQVAKFHRDQRYQILPAYAQDEAGVKLVYLPPYSPDLNPIEELFAELKAFIKRHWQAYEDNPEQGFDSFLEWCLETVGMRKRSAEGHFRNAGWTIEKM
;
A
#
# COMPACT_ATOMS: atom_id res chain seq x y z
N MET A 1 38.31 -18.74 6.45
CA MET A 1 38.28 -17.28 6.71
C MET A 1 38.82 -17.04 8.11
N ALA A 2 39.81 -16.16 8.30
CA ALA A 2 40.28 -15.84 9.65
C ALA A 2 39.13 -15.20 10.46
N PRO A 3 38.95 -15.56 11.74
CA PRO A 3 37.87 -15.00 12.55
C PRO A 3 38.03 -13.48 12.66
N ASN A 4 36.90 -12.77 12.58
CA ASN A 4 36.88 -11.34 12.89
C ASN A 4 37.23 -11.17 14.37
N LEU A 5 38.32 -10.46 14.67
CA LEU A 5 38.64 -10.07 16.03
C LEU A 5 37.49 -9.25 16.62
N ALA A 6 37.20 -9.47 17.90
CA ALA A 6 36.19 -8.70 18.62
C ALA A 6 36.55 -7.22 18.64
N THR A 7 35.53 -6.35 18.65
CA THR A 7 35.72 -4.90 18.66
C THR A 7 36.54 -4.44 19.86
N SER A 8 36.36 -5.06 21.04
CA SER A 8 37.16 -4.80 22.25
C SER A 8 38.65 -5.06 22.05
N THR A 9 39.00 -6.19 21.40
CA THR A 9 40.38 -6.54 21.07
C THR A 9 40.99 -5.56 20.08
N LEU A 10 40.20 -5.07 19.11
CA LEU A 10 40.67 -4.06 18.15
C LEU A 10 40.94 -2.71 18.82
N THR A 11 40.13 -2.31 19.81
CA THR A 11 40.36 -1.10 20.61
C THR A 11 41.62 -1.24 21.45
N LEU A 12 41.79 -2.37 22.15
CA LEU A 12 43.01 -2.67 22.92
C LEU A 12 44.28 -2.58 22.05
N ILE A 13 44.25 -3.20 20.86
CA ILE A 13 45.38 -3.15 19.91
C ILE A 13 45.64 -1.72 19.43
N ARG A 14 44.58 -0.93 19.18
CA ARG A 14 44.70 0.47 18.77
C ARG A 14 45.45 1.27 19.84
N ASP A 15 45.06 1.11 21.11
CA ASP A 15 45.64 1.86 22.22
C ASP A 15 47.11 1.48 22.44
N MET A 16 47.44 0.18 22.35
CA MET A 16 48.84 -0.31 22.41
C MET A 16 49.70 0.19 21.24
N ILE A 17 49.12 0.37 20.05
CA ILE A 17 49.84 0.93 18.89
C ILE A 17 50.07 2.44 19.09
N ILE A 18 49.13 3.15 19.72
CA ILE A 18 49.24 4.59 19.98
C ILE A 18 50.26 4.86 21.09
N SER A 19 50.28 4.06 22.16
CA SER A 19 51.26 4.22 23.24
C SER A 19 52.69 3.97 22.77
N ASN A 20 52.89 3.10 21.76
CA ASN A 20 54.19 2.77 21.16
C ASN A 20 55.23 2.22 22.17
N GLU A 21 54.76 1.76 23.33
CA GLU A 21 55.58 1.25 24.43
C GLU A 21 55.92 -0.25 24.30
N LEU A 22 55.12 -0.99 23.52
CA LEU A 22 55.25 -2.44 23.38
C LEU A 22 55.86 -2.84 22.03
N SER A 23 56.56 -3.95 21.98
CA SER A 23 57.02 -4.57 20.73
C SER A 23 55.88 -5.37 20.06
N VAL A 24 56.02 -5.64 18.76
CA VAL A 24 55.00 -6.40 17.99
C VAL A 24 54.71 -7.79 18.57
N PRO A 25 55.70 -8.57 19.04
CA PRO A 25 55.44 -9.85 19.71
C PRO A 25 54.67 -9.70 21.03
N GLN A 26 55.00 -8.70 21.85
CA GLN A 26 54.31 -8.43 23.12
C GLN A 26 52.85 -8.02 22.90
N MET A 27 52.59 -7.15 21.91
CA MET A 27 51.22 -6.77 21.54
C MET A 27 50.40 -7.97 21.04
N ALA A 28 51.03 -8.88 20.31
CA ALA A 28 50.40 -10.08 19.77
C ALA A 28 50.01 -11.05 20.89
N GLU A 29 50.90 -11.25 21.87
CA GLU A 29 50.67 -12.05 23.07
C GLU A 29 49.55 -11.46 23.94
N SER A 30 49.62 -10.16 24.26
CA SER A 30 48.60 -9.48 25.07
C SER A 30 47.21 -9.44 24.42
N ALA A 31 47.14 -9.40 23.09
CA ALA A 31 45.88 -9.41 22.35
C ALA A 31 45.42 -10.82 21.93
N GLY A 32 46.20 -11.87 22.23
CA GLY A 32 45.89 -13.25 21.83
C GLY A 32 45.77 -13.43 20.31
N CYS A 33 46.55 -12.71 19.52
CA CYS A 33 46.45 -12.71 18.05
C CYS A 33 47.81 -12.90 17.37
N ASN A 34 47.83 -13.26 16.09
CA ASN A 34 49.08 -13.43 15.34
C ASN A 34 49.78 -12.08 15.10
N GLU A 35 51.11 -12.03 15.20
CA GLU A 35 51.89 -10.83 14.90
C GLU A 35 51.60 -10.22 13.52
N ARG A 36 51.29 -11.05 12.51
CA ARG A 36 50.87 -10.59 11.17
C ARG A 36 49.63 -9.71 11.26
N THR A 37 48.72 -10.00 12.18
CA THR A 37 47.52 -9.19 12.43
C THR A 37 47.89 -7.83 13.01
N ILE A 38 48.80 -7.78 14.00
CA ILE A 38 49.30 -6.51 14.56
C ILE A 38 49.99 -5.67 13.46
N ARG A 39 50.86 -6.27 12.63
CA ARG A 39 51.51 -5.58 11.51
C ARG A 39 50.50 -5.03 10.51
N ARG A 40 49.48 -5.81 10.14
CA ARG A 40 48.39 -5.38 9.24
C ARG A 40 47.57 -4.24 9.84
N LEU A 41 47.16 -4.33 11.10
CA LEU A 41 46.38 -3.30 11.80
C LEU A 41 47.17 -2.00 11.94
N ARG A 42 48.47 -2.09 12.26
CA ARG A 42 49.38 -0.93 12.29
C ARG A 42 49.51 -0.30 10.90
N SER A 43 49.62 -1.10 9.84
CA SER A 43 49.62 -0.61 8.46
C SER A 43 48.33 0.10 8.09
N ASN A 44 47.17 -0.47 8.44
CA ASN A 44 45.87 0.15 8.22
C ASN A 44 45.74 1.48 8.97
N MET A 45 46.21 1.56 10.21
CA MET A 45 46.19 2.81 10.97
C MET A 45 47.06 3.90 10.33
N ARG A 46 48.23 3.55 9.81
CA ARG A 46 49.10 4.48 9.08
C ARG A 46 48.46 4.97 7.77
N GLN A 47 47.76 4.08 7.06
CA GLN A 47 47.24 4.39 5.72
C GLN A 47 45.83 5.01 5.73
N PHE A 48 44.97 4.62 6.68
CA PHE A 48 43.54 4.97 6.70
C PHE A 48 43.09 5.64 8.01
N GLY A 49 44.00 5.87 8.96
CA GLY A 49 43.66 6.45 10.29
C GLY A 49 42.82 5.53 11.18
N SER A 50 42.59 4.27 10.75
CA SER A 50 41.69 3.33 11.40
C SER A 50 42.27 1.91 11.36
N VAL A 51 42.02 1.11 12.39
CA VAL A 51 42.40 -0.31 12.43
C VAL A 51 41.72 -1.13 11.33
N LYS A 52 40.56 -0.68 10.84
CA LYS A 52 39.86 -1.28 9.69
C LYS A 52 40.15 -0.51 8.40
N ALA A 53 40.52 -1.24 7.35
CA ALA A 53 40.55 -0.68 6.01
C ALA A 53 39.12 -0.30 5.57
N PRO A 54 38.94 0.80 4.81
CA PRO A 54 37.64 1.12 4.23
C PRO A 54 37.17 -0.03 3.33
N PRO A 55 35.86 -0.31 3.28
CA PRO A 55 35.35 -1.38 2.44
C PRO A 55 35.65 -1.08 0.97
N ASN A 56 36.39 -1.96 0.31
CA ASN A 56 36.50 -1.91 -1.15
C ASN A 56 35.11 -2.11 -1.73
N ARG A 57 34.63 -1.15 -2.55
CA ARG A 57 33.40 -1.32 -3.32
C ARG A 57 33.63 -2.46 -4.32
N ARG A 58 33.27 -3.68 -3.92
CA ARG A 58 33.31 -4.86 -4.79
C ARG A 58 32.03 -4.89 -5.61
N GLY A 59 32.16 -4.92 -6.95
CA GLY A 59 31.04 -5.11 -7.85
C GLY A 59 31.24 -4.46 -9.21
N ARG A 60 30.48 -4.93 -10.20
CA ARG A 60 30.37 -4.29 -11.52
C ARG A 60 29.79 -2.88 -11.34
N PRO A 61 30.33 -1.85 -12.02
CA PRO A 61 29.71 -0.53 -12.08
C PRO A 61 28.25 -0.64 -12.51
N ARG A 62 27.39 0.22 -11.96
CA ARG A 62 25.97 0.23 -12.30
C ARG A 62 25.80 0.71 -13.74
N THR A 63 24.86 0.10 -14.46
CA THR A 63 24.51 0.52 -15.83
C THR A 63 23.85 1.91 -15.84
N LEU A 64 23.00 2.19 -14.85
CA LEU A 64 22.36 3.49 -14.67
C LEU A 64 23.18 4.35 -13.72
N ALA A 65 23.66 5.49 -14.22
CA ALA A 65 24.32 6.50 -13.41
C ALA A 65 23.29 7.29 -12.57
N PRO A 66 23.69 7.87 -11.43
CA PRO A 66 22.75 8.59 -10.55
C PRO A 66 21.95 9.70 -11.26
N PHE A 67 22.57 10.47 -12.16
CA PHE A 67 21.90 11.53 -12.90
C PHE A 67 20.83 11.00 -13.88
N MET A 68 21.04 9.82 -14.47
CA MET A 68 20.05 9.18 -15.35
C MET A 68 18.81 8.74 -14.56
N ILE A 69 19.04 8.27 -13.33
CA ILE A 69 17.96 7.88 -12.42
C ILE A 69 17.19 9.14 -11.97
N GLN A 70 17.90 10.23 -11.64
CA GLN A 70 17.26 11.50 -11.28
C GLN A 70 16.38 12.01 -12.42
N ALA A 71 16.89 12.07 -13.64
CA ALA A 71 16.12 12.49 -14.81
C ALA A 71 14.88 11.61 -15.05
N LEU A 72 15.00 10.29 -14.83
CA LEU A 72 13.85 9.39 -14.89
C LEU A 72 12.82 9.69 -13.80
N CYS A 73 13.26 9.96 -12.56
CA CYS A 73 12.37 10.33 -11.47
C CYS A 73 11.64 11.66 -11.76
N ASP A 74 12.34 12.65 -12.30
CA ASP A 74 11.75 13.93 -12.70
C ASP A 74 10.71 13.72 -13.82
N HIS A 75 11.02 12.88 -14.80
CA HIS A 75 10.06 12.51 -15.85
C HIS A 75 8.81 11.79 -15.31
N LEU A 76 8.98 10.96 -14.27
CA LEU A 76 7.86 10.29 -13.60
C LEU A 76 7.00 11.22 -12.76
N LEU A 77 7.49 12.39 -12.34
CA LEU A 77 6.64 13.41 -11.71
C LEU A 77 5.65 14.01 -12.71
N GLU A 78 6.05 14.18 -13.96
CA GLU A 78 5.18 14.66 -15.03
C GLU A 78 4.28 13.56 -15.61
N LYS A 79 4.85 12.36 -15.80
CA LYS A 79 4.17 11.19 -16.38
C LYS A 79 4.27 9.98 -15.45
N PRO A 80 3.50 9.94 -14.35
CA PRO A 80 3.61 8.88 -13.33
C PRO A 80 3.11 7.50 -13.77
N TYR A 81 2.54 7.39 -14.98
CA TYR A 81 1.85 6.19 -15.47
C TYR A 81 2.69 5.34 -16.42
N LEU A 82 3.96 5.69 -16.62
CA LEU A 82 4.83 4.99 -17.56
C LEU A 82 5.04 3.52 -17.17
N TYR A 83 5.06 2.65 -18.17
CA TYR A 83 5.47 1.26 -18.02
C TYR A 83 7.01 1.14 -17.96
N LEU A 84 7.51 0.03 -17.42
CA LEU A 84 8.96 -0.16 -17.22
C LEU A 84 9.75 -0.20 -18.53
N ASP A 85 9.13 -0.65 -19.62
CA ASP A 85 9.67 -0.64 -20.98
C ASP A 85 9.66 0.78 -21.57
N GLU A 86 8.61 1.57 -21.36
CA GLU A 86 8.58 2.98 -21.72
C GLU A 86 9.66 3.78 -20.97
N MET A 87 9.88 3.48 -19.69
CA MET A 87 11.00 4.05 -18.93
C MET A 87 12.36 3.63 -19.51
N ALA A 88 12.48 2.41 -20.05
CA ALA A 88 13.70 1.96 -20.72
C ALA A 88 13.94 2.68 -22.04
N LEU A 89 12.86 2.93 -22.79
CA LEU A 89 12.90 3.75 -24.00
C LEU A 89 13.33 5.18 -23.68
N PHE A 90 12.80 5.80 -22.63
CA PHE A 90 13.23 7.12 -22.18
C PHE A 90 14.74 7.17 -21.88
N ILE A 91 15.26 6.19 -21.13
CA ILE A 91 16.70 6.14 -20.83
C ILE A 91 17.55 5.93 -22.10
N TRP A 92 17.05 5.12 -23.04
CA TRP A 92 17.72 4.92 -24.32
C TRP A 92 17.71 6.19 -25.17
N ASP A 93 16.59 6.88 -25.26
CA ASP A 93 16.43 8.10 -26.05
C ASP A 93 17.31 9.23 -25.52
N GLU A 94 17.23 9.52 -24.21
CA GLU A 94 17.95 10.63 -23.58
C GLU A 94 19.43 10.37 -23.35
N PHE A 95 19.80 9.13 -22.97
CA PHE A 95 21.16 8.82 -22.52
C PHE A 95 21.90 7.81 -23.40
N GLN A 96 21.24 7.24 -24.41
CA GLN A 96 21.80 6.22 -25.31
C GLN A 96 22.33 4.99 -24.53
N VAL A 97 21.70 4.69 -23.39
CA VAL A 97 22.03 3.54 -22.53
C VAL A 97 20.94 2.50 -22.61
N GLN A 98 21.29 1.27 -22.99
CA GLN A 98 20.35 0.15 -22.96
C GLN A 98 20.15 -0.34 -21.53
N ALA A 99 19.05 0.07 -20.92
CA ALA A 99 18.62 -0.40 -19.62
C ALA A 99 17.58 -1.52 -19.77
N THR A 100 17.76 -2.61 -19.03
CA THR A 100 16.71 -3.64 -18.95
C THR A 100 15.62 -3.18 -17.97
N ILE A 101 14.38 -3.65 -18.15
CA ILE A 101 13.25 -3.32 -17.26
C ILE A 101 13.56 -3.62 -15.78
N TYR A 102 14.32 -4.70 -15.51
CA TYR A 102 14.76 -5.08 -14.16
C TYR A 102 15.84 -4.15 -13.59
N CYS A 103 16.65 -3.52 -14.45
CA CYS A 103 17.61 -2.51 -14.03
C CYS A 103 16.88 -1.25 -13.53
N ILE A 104 15.84 -0.85 -14.24
CA ILE A 104 15.01 0.32 -13.90
C ILE A 104 14.22 0.07 -12.61
N SER A 105 13.52 -1.06 -12.51
CA SER A 105 12.77 -1.40 -11.31
C SER A 105 13.65 -1.40 -10.05
N ARG A 106 14.85 -2.00 -10.11
CA ARG A 106 15.80 -2.00 -8.99
C ARG A 106 16.46 -0.63 -8.74
N ALA A 107 16.51 0.24 -9.73
CA ALA A 107 17.00 1.60 -9.56
C ALA A 107 15.96 2.44 -8.81
N LEU A 108 14.70 2.39 -9.26
CA LEU A 108 13.58 3.07 -8.61
C LEU A 108 13.38 2.62 -7.16
N ASP A 109 13.42 1.31 -6.89
CA ASP A 109 13.29 0.77 -5.53
C ASP A 109 14.37 1.32 -4.59
N ARG A 110 15.61 1.52 -5.09
CA ARG A 110 16.71 2.10 -4.30
C ARG A 110 16.51 3.57 -3.98
N GLU A 111 15.89 4.32 -4.90
CA GLU A 111 15.52 5.73 -4.69
C GLU A 111 14.22 5.88 -3.87
N GLY A 112 13.64 4.77 -3.39
CA GLY A 112 12.43 4.78 -2.57
C GLY A 112 11.12 4.85 -3.38
N TRP A 113 11.19 4.68 -4.70
CA TRP A 113 10.01 4.68 -5.56
C TRP A 113 9.37 3.30 -5.62
N SER A 114 8.05 3.25 -5.41
CA SER A 114 7.28 2.01 -5.45
C SER A 114 6.06 2.16 -6.36
N LYS A 115 5.70 1.07 -7.05
CA LYS A 115 4.51 1.04 -7.90
C LYS A 115 3.26 1.04 -7.02
N LYS A 116 2.37 2.02 -7.24
CA LYS A 116 1.08 2.14 -6.55
C LYS A 116 -0.06 2.12 -7.56
N THR A 117 -1.25 1.74 -7.11
CA THR A 117 -2.47 1.83 -7.92
C THR A 117 -2.84 3.30 -8.09
N ALA A 118 -2.92 3.77 -9.33
CA ALA A 118 -3.36 5.12 -9.66
C ALA A 118 -4.83 5.33 -9.23
N LYS A 119 -5.09 6.41 -8.50
CA LYS A 119 -6.47 6.86 -8.23
C LYS A 119 -6.99 7.54 -9.49
N GLN A 120 -8.06 7.00 -10.07
CA GLN A 120 -8.78 7.64 -11.18
C GLN A 120 -9.64 8.77 -10.61
N LYS A 121 -9.52 9.99 -11.15
CA LYS A 121 -10.41 11.11 -10.86
C LYS A 121 -11.18 11.43 -12.13
N ALA A 122 -12.50 11.51 -12.04
CA ALA A 122 -13.33 11.89 -13.18
C ALA A 122 -13.01 13.34 -13.59
N ARG A 123 -12.82 13.58 -14.89
CA ARG A 123 -12.53 14.91 -15.44
C ARG A 123 -13.72 15.88 -15.29
N GLU A 124 -14.92 15.34 -15.24
CA GLU A 124 -16.18 16.08 -15.10
C GLU A 124 -16.49 16.48 -13.64
N ARG A 125 -15.65 16.07 -12.68
CA ARG A 125 -15.79 16.44 -11.27
C ARG A 125 -15.42 17.92 -11.09
N ASN A 126 -16.39 18.73 -10.65
CA ASN A 126 -16.22 20.17 -10.44
C ASN A 126 -15.88 20.46 -8.96
N ALA A 127 -14.79 21.20 -8.71
CA ALA A 127 -14.34 21.55 -7.37
C ALA A 127 -15.27 22.57 -6.70
N ASP A 128 -15.69 23.61 -7.43
CA ASP A 128 -16.54 24.69 -6.91
C ASP A 128 -17.89 24.14 -6.45
N LEU A 129 -18.50 23.24 -7.22
CA LEU A 129 -19.77 22.59 -6.83
C LEU A 129 -19.61 21.69 -5.60
N ARG A 130 -18.44 21.10 -5.38
CA ARG A 130 -18.17 20.32 -4.15
C ARG A 130 -17.99 21.24 -2.96
N ASP A 131 -17.31 22.36 -3.14
CA ASP A 131 -17.11 23.34 -2.08
C ASP A 131 -18.44 23.99 -1.67
N GLU A 132 -19.29 24.35 -2.64
CA GLU A 132 -20.66 24.83 -2.41
C GLU A 132 -21.52 23.80 -1.66
N TYR A 133 -21.46 22.53 -2.07
CA TYR A 133 -22.15 21.43 -1.39
C TYR A 133 -21.64 21.24 0.04
N SER A 134 -20.32 21.23 0.24
CA SER A 134 -19.73 21.12 1.57
C SER A 134 -20.11 22.29 2.47
N TYR A 135 -20.15 23.51 1.94
CA TYR A 135 -20.63 24.69 2.67
C TYR A 135 -22.09 24.53 3.06
N PHE A 136 -22.96 24.22 2.09
CA PHE A 136 -24.40 24.08 2.31
C PHE A 136 -24.74 22.99 3.34
N ILE A 137 -24.01 21.87 3.36
CA ILE A 137 -24.30 20.79 4.29
C ILE A 137 -23.61 20.98 5.64
N SER A 138 -22.59 21.85 5.74
CA SER A 138 -21.94 22.14 7.03
C SER A 138 -22.90 22.70 8.10
N ASP A 139 -24.03 23.28 7.67
CA ASP A 139 -25.11 23.76 8.55
C ASP A 139 -25.91 22.62 9.22
N PHE A 140 -25.70 21.37 8.79
CA PHE A 140 -26.44 20.21 9.29
C PHE A 140 -25.53 19.26 10.07
N CYS A 141 -25.95 18.89 11.28
CA CYS A 141 -25.32 17.79 12.00
C CYS A 141 -25.57 16.44 11.31
N SER A 142 -24.67 15.48 11.52
CA SER A 142 -24.72 14.14 10.91
C SER A 142 -26.06 13.40 11.10
N TYR A 143 -26.73 13.58 12.24
CA TYR A 143 -28.00 12.93 12.53
C TYR A 143 -29.21 13.52 11.79
N HIS A 144 -29.07 14.68 11.15
CA HIS A 144 -30.11 15.27 10.29
C HIS A 144 -30.07 14.77 8.84
N LEU A 145 -29.03 14.01 8.47
CA LEU A 145 -28.79 13.64 7.07
C LEU A 145 -29.32 12.24 6.78
N ILE A 146 -30.16 12.14 5.76
CA ILE A 146 -30.65 10.87 5.21
C ILE A 146 -30.06 10.69 3.82
N TYR A 147 -29.29 9.63 3.63
CA TYR A 147 -28.73 9.27 2.32
C TYR A 147 -29.58 8.18 1.69
N VAL A 148 -30.00 8.40 0.45
CA VAL A 148 -30.78 7.45 -0.35
C VAL A 148 -30.07 7.27 -1.67
N ASP A 149 -29.81 6.02 -2.04
CA ASP A 149 -29.22 5.68 -3.33
C ASP A 149 -29.64 4.28 -3.77
N GLU A 150 -29.60 4.01 -5.07
CA GLU A 150 -30.01 2.73 -5.64
C GLU A 150 -28.81 1.85 -5.94
N SER A 151 -28.82 0.63 -5.43
CA SER A 151 -27.84 -0.41 -5.78
C SER A 151 -28.53 -1.62 -6.36
N GLY A 152 -28.22 -1.92 -7.62
CA GLY A 152 -28.64 -3.16 -8.27
C GLY A 152 -27.75 -4.34 -7.86
N CYS A 153 -28.34 -5.42 -7.38
CA CYS A 153 -27.66 -6.68 -7.13
C CYS A 153 -28.32 -7.86 -7.87
N ASP A 154 -27.52 -8.90 -8.11
CA ASP A 154 -27.92 -10.16 -8.73
C ASP A 154 -27.20 -11.26 -7.93
N LYS A 155 -27.68 -12.50 -7.98
CA LYS A 155 -27.11 -13.68 -7.30
C LYS A 155 -25.62 -13.88 -7.61
N ARG A 156 -25.12 -13.29 -8.70
CA ARG A 156 -23.69 -13.23 -9.05
C ARG A 156 -22.80 -12.55 -7.99
N ILE A 157 -23.39 -11.76 -7.10
CA ILE A 157 -22.66 -11.05 -6.05
C ILE A 157 -21.94 -12.00 -5.07
N GLY A 158 -22.46 -13.22 -4.89
CA GLY A 158 -21.89 -14.25 -4.02
C GLY A 158 -20.61 -14.88 -4.54
N PHE A 159 -20.34 -14.78 -5.85
CA PHE A 159 -19.16 -15.40 -6.44
C PHE A 159 -17.87 -14.64 -6.06
N ARG A 160 -16.85 -15.42 -5.68
CA ARG A 160 -15.53 -14.88 -5.34
C ARG A 160 -14.70 -14.74 -6.61
N ARG A 161 -14.11 -13.55 -6.82
CA ARG A 161 -13.26 -13.27 -7.98
C ARG A 161 -11.87 -13.92 -7.88
N THR A 162 -11.48 -14.34 -6.69
CA THR A 162 -10.18 -14.93 -6.39
C THR A 162 -10.37 -16.21 -5.57
N GLY A 163 -9.54 -17.21 -5.84
CA GLY A 163 -9.54 -18.49 -5.17
C GLY A 163 -8.13 -19.04 -5.05
N TRP A 164 -7.90 -19.90 -4.06
CA TRP A 164 -6.61 -20.56 -3.86
C TRP A 164 -6.61 -21.90 -4.60
N ALA A 165 -5.53 -22.18 -5.33
CA ALA A 165 -5.30 -23.45 -6.02
C ALA A 165 -3.80 -23.77 -6.02
N PRO A 166 -3.41 -25.05 -6.21
CA PRO A 166 -2.01 -25.42 -6.40
C PRO A 166 -1.33 -24.64 -7.53
N LEU A 167 -0.02 -24.42 -7.42
CA LEU A 167 0.74 -23.66 -8.41
C LEU A 167 0.59 -24.30 -9.80
N GLY A 168 0.11 -23.51 -10.76
CA GLY A 168 -0.16 -23.96 -12.14
C GLY A 168 -1.57 -24.47 -12.42
N VAL A 169 -2.45 -24.53 -11.41
CA VAL A 169 -3.85 -24.94 -11.56
C VAL A 169 -4.77 -23.74 -11.37
N ALA A 170 -5.67 -23.50 -12.32
CA ALA A 170 -6.70 -22.48 -12.17
C ALA A 170 -7.82 -22.98 -11.24
N PRO A 171 -8.23 -22.24 -10.20
CA PRO A 171 -9.37 -22.63 -9.37
C PRO A 171 -10.65 -22.62 -10.20
N SER A 172 -11.33 -23.77 -10.24
CA SER A 172 -12.63 -23.92 -10.92
C SER A 172 -13.78 -23.68 -9.97
N GLN A 173 -14.67 -22.74 -10.30
CA GLN A 173 -15.95 -22.56 -9.63
C GLN A 173 -17.06 -23.05 -10.54
N VAL A 174 -17.80 -24.08 -10.12
CA VAL A 174 -18.97 -24.60 -10.85
C VAL A 174 -20.21 -23.93 -10.28
N ALA A 175 -20.91 -23.15 -11.09
CA ALA A 175 -22.15 -22.48 -10.69
C ALA A 175 -23.20 -22.58 -11.79
N LYS A 176 -24.48 -22.60 -11.41
CA LYS A 176 -25.60 -22.53 -12.36
C LYS A 176 -25.77 -21.08 -12.82
N PHE A 177 -25.42 -20.79 -14.07
CA PHE A 177 -25.54 -19.46 -14.67
C PHE A 177 -26.98 -19.20 -15.16
N HIS A 178 -27.92 -18.95 -14.25
CA HIS A 178 -29.22 -18.41 -14.63
C HIS A 178 -29.11 -16.88 -14.74
N ARG A 179 -29.65 -16.27 -15.82
CA ARG A 179 -29.93 -14.83 -15.86
C ARG A 179 -31.18 -14.61 -14.99
N ASP A 180 -30.98 -14.57 -13.69
CA ASP A 180 -32.07 -14.33 -12.75
C ASP A 180 -32.43 -12.83 -12.69
N GLN A 181 -33.58 -12.56 -12.06
CA GLN A 181 -34.13 -11.24 -11.83
C GLN A 181 -33.13 -10.35 -11.07
N ARG A 182 -32.93 -9.12 -11.54
CA ARG A 182 -32.15 -8.11 -10.81
C ARG A 182 -32.97 -7.58 -9.65
N TYR A 183 -32.33 -7.49 -8.48
CA TYR A 183 -32.90 -6.89 -7.29
C TYR A 183 -32.38 -5.45 -7.18
N GLN A 184 -33.30 -4.50 -6.99
CA GLN A 184 -32.96 -3.11 -6.68
C GLN A 184 -33.06 -2.96 -5.16
N ILE A 185 -31.95 -2.61 -4.53
CA ILE A 185 -31.92 -2.27 -3.11
C ILE A 185 -31.92 -0.75 -3.04
N LEU A 186 -32.94 -0.20 -2.36
CA LEU A 186 -33.06 1.23 -2.03
C LEU A 186 -32.93 1.37 -0.50
N PRO A 187 -31.72 1.44 0.05
CA PRO A 187 -31.55 1.74 1.46
C PRO A 187 -31.75 3.24 1.67
N ALA A 188 -32.49 3.60 2.72
CA ALA A 188 -32.46 4.93 3.30
C ALA A 188 -31.61 4.85 4.57
N TYR A 189 -30.53 5.63 4.62
CA TYR A 189 -29.61 5.65 5.74
C TYR A 189 -29.85 6.89 6.58
N ALA A 190 -30.54 6.74 7.70
CA ALA A 190 -30.91 7.81 8.61
C ALA A 190 -30.48 7.47 10.04
N GLN A 191 -30.12 8.48 10.84
CA GLN A 191 -29.85 8.31 12.27
C GLN A 191 -31.11 8.60 13.14
N ASP A 192 -32.10 9.35 12.65
CA ASP A 192 -33.38 9.59 13.33
C ASP A 192 -34.52 10.10 12.39
N GLU A 193 -35.77 10.14 12.87
CA GLU A 193 -36.96 10.61 12.11
C GLU A 193 -37.07 12.15 12.08
N ALA A 194 -36.86 12.79 10.92
CA ALA A 194 -37.08 14.24 10.73
C ALA A 194 -37.40 14.63 9.29
N GLY A 195 -38.01 15.81 9.11
CA GLY A 195 -38.52 16.33 7.84
C GLY A 195 -37.50 16.41 6.69
N VAL A 196 -37.97 16.14 5.46
CA VAL A 196 -37.11 15.85 4.30
C VAL A 196 -36.80 17.11 3.49
N LYS A 197 -35.52 17.45 3.34
CA LYS A 197 -34.99 18.38 2.32
C LYS A 197 -34.14 17.58 1.34
N LEU A 198 -34.51 17.57 0.06
CA LEU A 198 -33.77 16.84 -0.98
C LEU A 198 -32.52 17.62 -1.38
N VAL A 199 -31.35 16.98 -1.23
CA VAL A 199 -30.05 17.56 -1.60
C VAL A 199 -29.36 16.57 -2.54
N TYR A 200 -29.00 17.03 -3.74
CA TYR A 200 -28.29 16.21 -4.70
C TYR A 200 -26.78 16.28 -4.48
N LEU A 201 -26.10 15.14 -4.60
CA LEU A 201 -24.65 15.07 -4.57
C LEU A 201 -24.03 15.80 -5.77
N PRO A 202 -22.86 16.43 -5.62
CA PRO A 202 -22.13 17.00 -6.74
C PRO A 202 -21.77 15.90 -7.76
N PRO A 203 -21.71 16.24 -9.06
CA PRO A 203 -21.35 15.28 -10.10
C PRO A 203 -20.07 14.50 -9.78
N TYR A 204 -20.11 13.18 -10.00
CA TYR A 204 -18.98 12.26 -9.84
C TYR A 204 -18.27 12.32 -8.47
N SER A 205 -19.06 12.52 -7.40
CA SER A 205 -18.56 12.51 -6.02
C SER A 205 -19.01 11.30 -5.16
N PRO A 206 -18.71 10.05 -5.58
CA PRO A 206 -18.67 8.82 -4.79
C PRO A 206 -18.57 8.95 -3.29
N ASP A 207 -17.45 9.58 -2.98
CA ASP A 207 -16.80 9.73 -1.69
C ASP A 207 -17.59 10.58 -0.70
N LEU A 208 -18.53 11.39 -1.18
CA LEU A 208 -19.40 12.20 -0.32
C LEU A 208 -20.67 11.46 0.11
N ASN A 209 -20.87 10.23 -0.37
CA ASN A 209 -22.05 9.42 -0.09
C ASN A 209 -21.69 8.24 0.84
N PRO A 210 -21.97 8.32 2.17
CA PRO A 210 -21.69 7.24 3.12
C PRO A 210 -22.32 5.89 2.73
N ILE A 211 -23.41 5.91 1.96
CA ILE A 211 -24.13 4.69 1.53
C ILE A 211 -23.27 3.81 0.62
N GLU A 212 -22.28 4.37 -0.08
CA GLU A 212 -21.38 3.61 -0.94
C GLU A 212 -20.48 2.67 -0.11
N GLU A 213 -20.05 3.11 1.07
CA GLU A 213 -19.32 2.26 2.01
C GLU A 213 -20.23 1.20 2.63
N LEU A 214 -21.48 1.54 2.94
CA LEU A 214 -22.49 0.57 3.36
C LEU A 214 -22.69 -0.52 2.28
N PHE A 215 -22.80 -0.13 1.01
CA PHE A 215 -22.90 -1.09 -0.09
C PHE A 215 -21.63 -1.94 -0.24
N ALA A 216 -20.45 -1.36 -0.03
CA ALA A 216 -19.20 -2.11 -0.05
C ALA A 216 -19.16 -3.16 1.08
N GLU A 217 -19.56 -2.78 2.29
CA GLU A 217 -19.65 -3.69 3.44
C GLU A 217 -20.69 -4.78 3.22
N LEU A 218 -21.90 -4.43 2.75
CA LEU A 218 -22.95 -5.37 2.43
C LEU A 218 -22.50 -6.39 1.36
N LYS A 219 -21.88 -5.92 0.28
CA LYS A 219 -21.31 -6.77 -0.78
C LYS A 219 -20.25 -7.71 -0.23
N ALA A 220 -19.39 -7.24 0.68
CA ALA A 220 -18.36 -8.08 1.31
C ALA A 220 -18.99 -9.12 2.26
N PHE A 221 -20.01 -8.72 3.01
CA PHE A 221 -20.75 -9.59 3.92
C PHE A 221 -21.46 -10.72 3.15
N ILE A 222 -22.19 -10.39 2.10
CA ILE A 222 -22.86 -11.38 1.23
C ILE A 222 -21.85 -12.40 0.69
N LYS A 223 -20.68 -11.97 0.19
CA LYS A 223 -19.63 -12.88 -0.31
C LYS A 223 -19.04 -13.79 0.77
N ARG A 224 -18.99 -13.31 2.02
CA ARG A 224 -18.46 -14.07 3.15
C ARG A 224 -19.47 -15.12 3.62
N HIS A 225 -20.76 -14.79 3.57
CA HIS A 225 -21.85 -15.63 4.06
C HIS A 225 -22.63 -16.36 2.97
N TRP A 226 -22.16 -16.31 1.71
CA TRP A 226 -22.79 -16.96 0.57
C TRP A 226 -23.05 -18.46 0.77
N GLN A 227 -22.17 -19.15 1.49
CA GLN A 227 -22.35 -20.57 1.79
C GLN A 227 -23.68 -20.85 2.52
N ALA A 228 -24.12 -19.96 3.41
CA ALA A 228 -25.39 -20.10 4.10
C ALA A 228 -26.61 -20.05 3.16
N TYR A 229 -26.48 -19.37 2.01
CA TYR A 229 -27.47 -19.40 0.95
C TYR A 229 -27.37 -20.69 0.11
N GLU A 230 -26.17 -21.13 -0.24
CA GLU A 230 -25.98 -22.38 -1.00
C GLU A 230 -26.44 -23.62 -0.22
N ASP A 231 -26.28 -23.63 1.10
CA ASP A 231 -26.68 -24.74 1.97
C ASP A 231 -28.21 -24.81 2.15
N ASN A 232 -28.93 -23.70 1.99
CA ASN A 232 -30.39 -23.65 2.05
C ASN A 232 -30.99 -22.70 1.00
N PRO A 233 -31.04 -23.09 -0.28
CA PRO A 233 -31.56 -22.22 -1.34
C PRO A 233 -33.07 -21.97 -1.25
N GLU A 234 -33.80 -22.86 -0.56
CA GLU A 234 -35.26 -22.79 -0.39
C GLU A 234 -35.71 -21.63 0.49
N GLN A 235 -34.81 -21.08 1.30
CA GLN A 235 -35.08 -19.90 2.14
C GLN A 235 -35.45 -18.64 1.33
N GLY A 236 -35.19 -18.63 0.02
CA GLY A 236 -35.37 -17.45 -0.82
C GLY A 236 -34.17 -16.51 -0.76
N PHE A 237 -33.83 -15.90 -1.90
CA PHE A 237 -32.72 -14.94 -1.96
C PHE A 237 -33.06 -13.61 -1.28
N ASP A 238 -34.33 -13.25 -1.29
CA ASP A 238 -34.95 -12.15 -0.57
C ASP A 238 -34.76 -12.27 0.95
N SER A 239 -35.13 -13.38 1.57
CA SER A 239 -34.94 -13.56 3.02
C SER A 239 -33.45 -13.60 3.41
N PHE A 240 -32.59 -14.17 2.56
CA PHE A 240 -31.14 -14.10 2.76
C PHE A 240 -30.61 -12.66 2.69
N LEU A 241 -31.09 -11.87 1.73
CA LEU A 241 -30.71 -10.46 1.59
C LEU A 241 -31.21 -9.61 2.75
N GLU A 242 -32.44 -9.84 3.22
CA GLU A 242 -33.03 -9.17 4.37
C GLU A 242 -32.18 -9.39 5.63
N TRP A 243 -31.83 -10.64 5.92
CA TRP A 243 -30.92 -10.98 7.01
C TRP A 243 -29.54 -10.29 6.88
N CYS A 244 -28.98 -10.24 5.66
CA CYS A 244 -27.72 -9.54 5.40
C CYS A 244 -27.84 -8.04 5.68
N LEU A 245 -28.94 -7.42 5.24
CA LEU A 245 -29.22 -5.99 5.43
C LEU A 245 -29.39 -5.65 6.90
N GLU A 246 -30.18 -6.42 7.64
CA GLU A 246 -30.36 -6.24 9.09
C GLU A 246 -29.02 -6.36 9.83
N THR A 247 -28.25 -7.40 9.52
CA THR A 247 -26.98 -7.69 10.20
C THR A 247 -25.92 -6.61 9.94
N VAL A 248 -25.86 -6.05 8.73
CA VAL A 248 -24.94 -4.96 8.39
C VAL A 248 -25.46 -3.63 8.92
N GLY A 249 -26.76 -3.36 8.78
CA GLY A 249 -27.41 -2.13 9.23
C GLY A 249 -27.35 -1.91 10.75
N MET A 250 -27.36 -2.97 11.55
CA MET A 250 -27.22 -2.87 13.01
C MET A 250 -25.81 -2.47 13.49
N ARG A 251 -24.80 -2.42 12.60
CA ARG A 251 -23.40 -2.14 12.97
C ARG A 251 -23.14 -0.64 13.15
N LYS A 252 -23.57 -0.09 14.29
CA LYS A 252 -23.38 1.33 14.66
C LYS A 252 -21.93 1.82 14.52
N ARG A 253 -20.92 1.00 14.85
CA ARG A 253 -19.51 1.39 14.68
C ARG A 253 -19.08 1.51 13.22
N SER A 254 -19.64 0.68 12.34
CA SER A 254 -19.38 0.75 10.90
C SER A 254 -20.05 1.98 10.30
N ALA A 255 -21.29 2.24 10.72
CA ALA A 255 -22.02 3.46 10.42
C ALA A 255 -21.20 4.71 10.69
N GLU A 256 -20.66 4.81 11.91
CA GLU A 256 -19.81 5.92 12.28
C GLU A 256 -18.52 6.01 11.45
N GLY A 257 -17.96 4.87 11.03
CA GLY A 257 -16.83 4.87 10.09
C GLY A 257 -17.19 5.50 8.74
N HIS A 258 -18.32 5.10 8.17
CA HIS A 258 -18.78 5.55 6.86
C HIS A 258 -19.02 7.06 6.82
N PHE A 259 -19.67 7.61 7.85
CA PHE A 259 -19.87 9.06 7.97
C PHE A 259 -18.53 9.80 8.11
N ARG A 260 -17.59 9.32 8.94
CA ARG A 260 -16.27 9.97 9.06
C ARG A 260 -15.49 9.98 7.75
N ASN A 261 -15.52 8.88 7.00
CA ASN A 261 -14.81 8.77 5.73
C ASN A 261 -15.40 9.69 4.64
N ALA A 262 -16.71 9.92 4.67
CA ALA A 262 -17.39 10.91 3.84
C ALA A 262 -17.16 12.36 4.28
N GLY A 263 -16.38 12.59 5.35
CA GLY A 263 -15.98 13.91 5.83
C GLY A 263 -16.81 14.46 7.00
N TRP A 264 -17.66 13.65 7.62
CA TRP A 264 -18.54 14.10 8.71
C TRP A 264 -17.89 13.96 10.08
N THR A 265 -18.01 15.01 10.89
CA THR A 265 -17.73 14.91 12.33
C THR A 265 -18.93 14.26 13.01
N ILE A 266 -18.67 13.20 13.77
CA ILE A 266 -19.71 12.47 14.50
C ILE A 266 -19.78 13.01 15.91
N GLU A 267 -20.86 13.72 16.18
CA GLU A 267 -21.20 14.13 17.53
C GLU A 267 -21.78 12.91 18.26
N LYS A 268 -21.16 12.55 19.39
CA LYS A 268 -21.72 11.54 20.28
C LYS A 268 -22.83 12.20 21.11
N MET A 269 -23.99 11.56 21.13
CA MET A 269 -24.98 11.80 22.20
C MET A 269 -24.39 11.43 23.56
#